data_AF-A0A109UGN8-F1
#
_entry.id   AF-A0A109UGN8-F1
#
_cell.length_a   1.000
_cell.length_b   1.000
_cell.length_c   1.000
_cell.angle_alpha   90.00
_cell.angle_beta   90.00
_cell.angle_gamma   90.00
#
_symmetry.space_group_name_H-M   'P 1'
#
loop_
_entity.id
_entity.type
_entity.pdbx_description
1 polymer ?
#
loop_
_entity_poly.entity_id
_entity_poly.type
_entity_poly.pdbx_seq_one_letter_code
_entity_poly.pdbx_strand_id
1 'polypeptide(L)'
;MRDDLFLKVLNQNKDPMFRYCVSITHNFHDAEDLVQEAFIKLYELEIDDETHAKNWLYKVCHNAGVLEYAVPMYRFHVYVEGVAIDGEELLVELFVPAL
;
A
#
# COMPACT_ATOMS: atom_id res chain seq x y z
N MET A 1 21.65 13.81 -3.60
CA MET A 1 21.73 12.52 -2.88
C MET A 1 20.35 11.99 -2.51
N ARG A 2 19.52 12.72 -1.74
CA ARG A 2 18.12 12.33 -1.46
C ARG A 2 17.28 12.21 -2.73
N ASP A 3 17.32 13.23 -3.58
CA ASP A 3 16.57 13.24 -4.84
C ASP A 3 17.03 12.14 -5.81
N ASP A 4 18.32 11.83 -5.84
CA ASP A 4 18.88 10.78 -6.71
C ASP A 4 18.36 9.39 -6.31
N LEU A 5 18.33 9.10 -5.00
CA LEU A 5 17.76 7.86 -4.48
C LEU A 5 16.26 7.79 -4.76
N PHE A 6 15.52 8.87 -4.50
CA PHE A 6 14.09 8.92 -4.78
C PHE A 6 13.80 8.67 -6.26
N LEU A 7 14.50 9.37 -7.17
CA LEU A 7 14.33 9.19 -8.62
C LEU A 7 14.68 7.76 -9.06
N LYS A 8 15.68 7.14 -8.43
CA LYS A 8 16.04 5.75 -8.69
C LYS A 8 14.90 4.81 -8.28
N VAL A 9 14.41 4.93 -7.04
CA VAL A 9 13.30 4.12 -6.52
C VAL A 9 12.04 4.32 -7.36
N LEU A 10 11.68 5.57 -7.68
CA LEU A 10 10.53 5.92 -8.51
C LEU A 10 10.60 5.24 -9.88
N ASN A 11 11.71 5.42 -10.60
CA ASN A 11 11.85 4.88 -11.95
C ASN A 11 11.82 3.35 -11.98
N GLN A 12 12.37 2.69 -10.95
CA GLN A 12 12.38 1.23 -10.88
C GLN A 12 11.05 0.63 -10.42
N ASN A 13 10.27 1.35 -9.61
CA ASN A 13 9.12 0.77 -8.92
C ASN A 13 7.77 1.32 -9.38
N LYS A 14 7.70 2.43 -10.14
CA LYS A 14 6.40 3.00 -10.59
C LYS A 14 5.49 1.99 -11.31
N ASP A 15 6.01 1.25 -12.30
CA ASP A 15 5.18 0.31 -13.06
C ASP A 15 4.87 -0.98 -12.27
N PRO A 16 5.83 -1.59 -11.53
CA PRO A 16 5.53 -2.68 -10.61
C PRO A 16 4.49 -2.31 -9.54
N MET A 17 4.59 -1.11 -8.95
CA MET A 17 3.65 -0.61 -7.95
C MET A 17 2.27 -0.41 -8.56
N PHE A 18 2.18 0.19 -9.75
CA PHE A 18 0.92 0.36 -10.45
C PHE A 18 0.23 -0.98 -10.73
N ARG A 19 0.96 -1.96 -11.30
CA ARG A 19 0.41 -3.31 -11.54
C ARG A 19 -0.07 -3.98 -10.25
N TYR A 20 0.69 -3.82 -9.17
CA TYR A 20 0.30 -4.35 -7.86
C TYR A 20 -0.97 -3.68 -7.34
N CYS A 21 -1.06 -2.35 -7.41
CA CYS A 21 -2.24 -1.61 -6.96
C CYS A 21 -3.49 -1.91 -7.81
N VAL A 22 -3.34 -2.11 -9.13
CA VAL A 22 -4.44 -2.56 -10.00
C VAL A 22 -4.96 -3.94 -9.57
N SER A 23 -4.09 -4.83 -9.09
CA SER A 23 -4.52 -6.15 -8.61
C SER A 23 -5.34 -6.10 -7.31
N ILE A 24 -5.24 -5.02 -6.54
CA ILE A 24 -5.97 -4.80 -5.29
C ILE A 24 -7.27 -4.02 -5.54
N THR A 25 -7.17 -2.93 -6.29
CA THR A 25 -8.27 -1.97 -6.51
C THR A 25 -9.23 -2.43 -7.60
N HIS A 26 -8.76 -3.25 -8.55
CA HIS A 26 -9.47 -3.57 -9.79
C HIS A 26 -9.93 -2.34 -10.60
N ASN A 27 -9.31 -1.18 -10.37
CA ASN A 27 -9.59 0.09 -11.03
C ASN A 27 -8.28 0.81 -11.33
N PHE A 28 -8.07 1.24 -12.57
CA PHE A 28 -6.84 1.90 -12.98
C PHE A 28 -6.66 3.29 -12.37
N HIS A 29 -7.73 4.06 -12.20
CA HIS A 29 -7.66 5.40 -11.62
C HIS A 29 -7.34 5.33 -10.13
N ASP A 30 -8.04 4.48 -9.39
CA ASP A 30 -7.78 4.25 -7.97
C ASP A 30 -6.35 3.72 -7.73
N ALA A 31 -5.88 2.81 -8.59
CA ALA A 31 -4.51 2.31 -8.52
C ALA A 31 -3.47 3.41 -8.81
N GLU A 32 -3.76 4.32 -9.74
CA GLU A 32 -2.89 5.45 -10.06
C GLU A 32 -2.78 6.40 -8.86
N ASP A 33 -3.91 6.78 -8.27
CA ASP A 33 -3.98 7.66 -7.10
C ASP A 33 -3.22 7.06 -5.90
N LEU A 34 -3.46 5.77 -5.61
CA LEU A 34 -2.80 5.04 -4.54
C LEU A 34 -1.27 5.02 -4.68
N VAL A 35 -0.77 4.80 -5.89
CA VAL A 35 0.67 4.81 -6.18
C VAL A 35 1.24 6.21 -6.05
N GLN A 36 0.57 7.22 -6.59
CA GLN A 36 1.03 8.61 -6.49
C GLN A 36 1.12 9.06 -5.04
N GLU A 37 0.10 8.81 -4.23
CA GLU A 37 0.08 9.15 -2.82
C GLU A 37 1.20 8.43 -2.05
N ALA A 38 1.44 7.15 -2.34
CA ALA A 38 2.52 6.39 -1.73
C ALA A 38 3.90 6.98 -2.06
N PHE A 39 4.15 7.39 -3.31
CA PHE A 39 5.41 8.02 -3.68
C PHE A 39 5.58 9.44 -3.11
N ILE A 40 4.50 10.22 -2.98
CA ILE A 40 4.53 11.53 -2.31
C ILE A 40 4.95 11.35 -0.85
N LYS A 41 4.30 10.45 -0.13
CA LYS A 41 4.65 10.14 1.26
C LYS A 41 6.07 9.59 1.40
N LEU A 42 6.53 8.78 0.43
CA LEU A 42 7.91 8.30 0.40
C LEU A 42 8.91 9.45 0.26
N TYR A 43 8.62 10.46 -0.56
CA TYR A 43 9.48 11.63 -0.74
C TYR A 43 9.63 12.47 0.54
N GLU A 44 8.56 12.54 1.34
CA GLU A 44 8.56 13.23 2.63
C GLU A 44 9.35 12.48 3.71
N LEU A 45 9.53 11.17 3.56
CA LEU A 45 10.32 10.35 4.46
C LEU A 45 11.82 10.49 4.21
N GLU A 46 12.60 10.52 5.30
CA GLU A 46 14.06 10.58 5.23
C GLU A 46 14.69 9.17 5.06
N ILE A 47 14.15 8.35 4.15
CA ILE A 47 14.71 7.02 3.86
C ILE A 47 15.93 7.15 2.94
N ASP A 48 17.04 6.55 3.34
CA ASP A 48 18.32 6.55 2.63
C ASP A 48 18.69 5.19 2.01
N ASP A 49 17.83 4.19 2.16
CA ASP A 49 18.00 2.84 1.61
C ASP A 49 16.89 2.45 0.62
N GLU A 50 17.31 1.97 -0.56
CA GLU A 50 16.42 1.57 -1.66
C GLU A 50 15.53 0.38 -1.29
N THR A 51 16.07 -0.59 -0.53
CA THR A 51 15.34 -1.79 -0.14
C THR A 51 14.25 -1.44 0.88
N HIS A 52 14.60 -0.60 1.85
CA HIS A 52 13.68 -0.08 2.85
C HIS A 52 12.56 0.73 2.20
N ALA A 53 12.91 1.64 1.27
CA ALA A 53 11.94 2.42 0.51
C ALA A 53 10.95 1.54 -0.26
N LYS A 54 11.46 0.50 -0.95
CA LYS A 54 10.63 -0.46 -1.68
C LYS A 54 9.70 -1.24 -0.76
N ASN A 55 10.22 -1.79 0.34
CA ASN A 55 9.41 -2.57 1.29
C ASN A 55 8.32 -1.69 1.92
N TRP A 56 8.64 -0.43 2.21
CA TRP A 56 7.70 0.55 2.72
C TRP A 56 6.58 0.85 1.70
N LEU A 57 6.91 1.03 0.42
CA LEU A 57 5.91 1.23 -0.65
C LEU A 57 4.90 0.08 -0.72
N TYR A 58 5.37 -1.18 -0.72
CA TYR A 58 4.47 -2.34 -0.72
C TYR A 58 3.55 -2.35 0.49
N LYS A 59 4.09 -2.06 1.68
CA LYS A 59 3.30 -2.03 2.92
C LYS A 59 2.20 -0.96 2.86
N VAL A 60 2.53 0.24 2.41
CA VAL A 60 1.57 1.35 2.34
C VAL A 60 0.52 1.13 1.27
N CYS A 61 0.92 0.75 0.05
CA CYS A 61 -0.01 0.43 -1.03
C CYS A 61 -0.95 -0.71 -0.66
N HIS A 62 -0.45 -1.77 -0.02
CA HIS A 62 -1.29 -2.87 0.44
C HIS A 62 -2.31 -2.41 1.49
N ASN A 63 -1.85 -1.70 2.52
CA ASN A 63 -2.73 -1.30 3.61
C ASN A 63 -3.81 -0.32 3.17
N ALA A 64 -3.44 0.71 2.40
CA ALA A 64 -4.40 1.67 1.88
C ALA A 64 -5.32 1.02 0.83
N GLY A 65 -4.76 0.21 -0.08
CA GLY A 65 -5.52 -0.52 -1.09
C GLY A 65 -6.59 -1.45 -0.49
N VAL A 66 -6.22 -2.25 0.51
CA VAL A 66 -7.13 -3.19 1.16
C VAL A 66 -8.19 -2.46 2.00
N LEU A 67 -7.78 -1.41 2.73
CA LEU A 67 -8.67 -0.64 3.61
C LEU A 67 -9.68 0.22 2.85
N GLU A 68 -9.39 0.65 1.63
CA GLU A 68 -10.26 1.58 0.91
C GLU A 68 -11.05 0.89 -0.20
N TYR A 69 -10.42 -0.03 -0.94
CA TYR A 69 -10.99 -0.57 -2.19
C TYR A 69 -11.43 -2.03 -2.08
N ALA A 70 -10.72 -2.84 -1.30
CA ALA A 70 -11.07 -4.25 -1.14
C ALA A 70 -12.19 -4.47 -0.09
N VAL A 71 -12.56 -3.42 0.66
CA VAL A 71 -13.54 -3.45 1.75
C VAL A 71 -14.88 -4.07 1.39
N PRO A 72 -15.47 -3.89 0.19
CA PRO A 72 -16.72 -4.59 -0.12
C PRO A 72 -16.55 -6.11 -0.01
N MET A 73 -15.41 -6.67 -0.44
CA MET A 73 -15.12 -8.11 -0.39
C MET A 73 -14.65 -8.60 0.99
N TYR A 74 -13.87 -7.79 1.71
CA TYR A 74 -13.36 -8.13 3.05
C TYR A 74 -14.35 -7.81 4.18
N ARG A 75 -15.28 -6.86 4.03
CA ARG A 75 -16.43 -6.71 4.95
C ARG A 75 -17.25 -7.98 4.97
N PHE A 76 -17.44 -8.68 3.85
CA PHE A 76 -18.18 -9.95 3.88
C PHE A 76 -17.53 -11.03 4.75
N HIS A 77 -16.19 -11.03 4.93
CA HIS A 77 -15.50 -11.95 5.85
C HIS A 77 -15.45 -11.40 7.28
N VAL A 78 -15.27 -10.10 7.49
CA VAL A 78 -15.24 -9.48 8.82
C VAL A 78 -16.64 -9.48 9.48
N TYR A 79 -17.73 -9.44 8.71
CA TYR A 79 -19.10 -9.54 9.23
C TYR A 79 -19.55 -10.97 9.60
N VAL A 80 -18.68 -11.99 9.49
CA VAL A 80 -19.04 -13.36 9.90
C VAL A 80 -18.80 -13.59 11.40
N GLU A 81 -18.04 -12.73 12.09
CA GLU A 81 -17.76 -12.85 13.54
C GLU A 81 -18.05 -11.58 14.37
N GLY A 82 -19.03 -10.78 13.96
CA GLY A 82 -19.87 -10.01 14.90
C GLY A 82 -19.22 -9.03 15.91
N VAL A 83 -18.00 -8.53 15.70
CA VAL A 83 -17.41 -7.50 16.58
C VAL A 83 -16.90 -6.33 15.74
N ALA A 84 -17.58 -5.19 15.86
CA ALA A 84 -17.08 -3.91 15.39
C ALA A 84 -16.03 -3.40 16.39
N ILE A 85 -14.80 -3.18 15.93
CA ILE A 85 -13.74 -2.55 16.73
C ILE A 85 -13.68 -1.09 16.30
N ASP A 86 -13.97 -0.20 17.26
CA ASP A 86 -13.91 1.24 17.10
C ASP A 86 -12.50 1.71 16.75
N GLY A 87 -12.35 2.25 15.54
CA GLY A 87 -11.72 3.55 15.32
C GLY A 87 -10.20 3.71 15.31
N GLU A 88 -9.38 3.00 16.09
CA GLU A 88 -7.96 3.43 16.24
C GLU A 88 -6.86 2.36 16.21
N GLU A 89 -7.15 1.08 16.00
CA GLU A 89 -6.11 0.07 15.79
C GLU A 89 -6.36 -0.74 14.52
N LEU A 90 -6.08 -0.12 13.37
CA LEU A 90 -5.72 -0.89 12.18
C LEU A 90 -4.20 -1.20 12.20
N LEU A 91 -3.71 -1.69 13.34
CA LEU A 91 -2.63 -2.65 13.33
C LEU A 91 -3.25 -3.96 12.85
N VAL A 92 -3.47 -4.04 11.54
CA VAL A 92 -3.55 -5.32 10.88
C VAL A 92 -2.20 -5.96 11.13
N GLU A 93 -2.10 -6.77 12.19
CA GLU A 93 -1.22 -7.92 12.17
C GLU A 93 -1.61 -8.66 10.91
N LEU A 94 -0.92 -8.32 9.82
CA LEU A 94 -1.01 -8.99 8.54
C LEU A 94 -0.61 -10.42 8.87
N PHE A 95 -1.63 -11.26 9.02
CA PHE A 95 -1.50 -12.67 8.75
C PHE A 95 -1.01 -12.76 7.31
N VAL A 96 0.31 -12.75 7.14
CA VAL A 96 0.99 -13.16 5.92
C VAL A 96 0.86 -14.68 5.95
N PRO A 97 -0.03 -15.32 5.17
CA PRO A 97 0.08 -16.75 5.00
C PRO A 97 1.39 -16.94 4.24
N ALA A 98 2.35 -17.59 4.89
CA ALA A 98 3.60 -17.99 4.27
C ALA A 98 3.31 -18.72 2.95
N LEU A 99 3.81 -18.15 1.85
CA LEU A 99 4.09 -18.87 0.62
C LEU A 99 5.60 -19.03 0.51
#